data_AF-D3AVD2-F1
#
_entry.id   AF-D3AVD2-F1
#
_cell.length_a   1.000
_cell.length_b   1.000
_cell.length_c   1.000
_cell.angle_alpha   90.00
_cell.angle_beta   90.00
_cell.angle_gamma   90.00
#
_symmetry.space_group_name_H-M   'P 1'
#
loop_
_entity.id
_entity.type
_entity.pdbx_description
1 polymer ?
#
loop_
_entity_poly.entity_id
_entity_poly.type
_entity_poly.pdbx_seq_one_letter_code
_entity_poly.pdbx_strand_id
1 'polypeptide(L)'
;LGSKDMELIRLYSDVPEFRQRLHREVIDETYPKLHELLRPLSQEDIDTALCAWNGNIESKHAVVRYMKDHAREKDTAAWLAQEYGGSNSLFVVRAGSPEETQLPWPKVQRRIAQLIQEDRFYTEEEQDRFDNIDPIAIREALEERGIVNGQVADSEKLDNAPFIQQVMSDAETEQTSEVSISDEEYDAVRRPIPQRTSYDPAAPVYAVGDTVYI
;
A
#
# COMPACT_ATOMS: atom_id res chain seq x y z
N LEU A 1 -51.83 4.00 -10.97
CA LEU A 1 -50.97 3.19 -11.87
C LEU A 1 -50.76 3.98 -13.13
N GLY A 2 -49.50 4.23 -13.51
CA GLY A 2 -49.18 4.98 -14.72
C GLY A 2 -49.55 4.19 -15.98
N SER A 3 -49.69 4.87 -17.12
CA SER A 3 -49.97 4.22 -18.42
C SER A 3 -48.96 3.12 -18.75
N LYS A 4 -47.68 3.31 -18.40
CA LYS A 4 -46.60 2.34 -18.61
C LYS A 4 -46.76 1.06 -17.77
N ASP A 5 -47.26 1.17 -16.54
CA ASP A 5 -47.49 0.01 -15.67
C ASP A 5 -48.61 -0.88 -16.22
N MET A 6 -49.65 -0.24 -16.79
CA MET A 6 -50.78 -0.95 -17.40
C MET A 6 -50.38 -1.64 -18.71
N GLU A 7 -49.50 -1.04 -19.50
CA GLU A 7 -48.93 -1.68 -20.69
C GLU A 7 -48.04 -2.88 -20.33
N LEU A 8 -47.20 -2.76 -19.29
CA LEU A 8 -46.38 -3.87 -18.81
C LEU A 8 -47.24 -5.05 -18.34
N ILE A 9 -48.30 -4.79 -17.56
CA ILE A 9 -49.23 -5.82 -17.10
C ILE A 9 -49.93 -6.51 -18.29
N ARG A 10 -50.37 -5.75 -19.30
CA ARG A 10 -50.98 -6.30 -20.51
C ARG A 10 -49.99 -7.16 -21.31
N LEU A 11 -48.78 -6.67 -21.55
CA LEU A 11 -47.73 -7.40 -22.27
C LEU A 11 -47.34 -8.69 -21.54
N TYR A 12 -47.26 -8.67 -20.21
CA TYR A 12 -46.97 -9.84 -19.39
C TYR A 12 -48.07 -10.92 -19.45
N SER A 13 -49.34 -10.49 -19.46
CA SER A 13 -50.51 -11.38 -19.57
C SER A 13 -50.63 -11.98 -20.97
N ASP A 14 -50.65 -11.11 -21.98
CA ASP A 14 -51.19 -11.45 -23.30
C ASP A 14 -50.12 -11.94 -24.29
N VAL A 15 -48.83 -11.69 -24.00
CA VAL A 15 -47.71 -12.06 -24.89
C VAL A 15 -46.79 -13.07 -24.18
N PRO A 16 -46.95 -14.39 -24.43
CA PRO A 16 -46.13 -15.43 -23.82
C PRO A 16 -44.63 -15.24 -24.02
N GLU A 17 -44.21 -14.78 -25.20
CA GLU A 17 -42.80 -14.57 -25.56
C GLU A 17 -42.19 -13.43 -24.75
N PHE A 18 -42.95 -12.36 -24.51
CA PHE A 18 -42.53 -11.25 -23.67
C PHE A 18 -42.34 -11.70 -22.23
N ARG A 19 -43.31 -12.47 -21.69
CA ARG A 19 -43.22 -13.04 -20.34
C ARG A 19 -42.02 -13.97 -20.19
N GLN A 20 -41.77 -14.86 -21.16
CA GLN A 20 -40.62 -15.77 -21.13
C GLN A 20 -39.30 -15.02 -21.20
N ARG A 21 -39.19 -14.02 -22.07
CA ARG A 21 -38.00 -13.16 -22.17
C ARG A 21 -37.76 -12.41 -20.87
N LEU A 22 -38.79 -11.81 -20.29
CA LEU A 22 -38.70 -11.07 -19.04
C LEU A 22 -38.32 -11.98 -17.86
N HIS A 23 -38.88 -13.19 -17.76
CA HIS A 23 -38.45 -14.15 -16.74
C HIS A 23 -37.00 -14.55 -16.93
N ARG A 24 -36.55 -14.78 -18.17
CA ARG A 24 -35.16 -15.14 -18.45
C ARG A 24 -34.20 -14.02 -18.10
N GLU A 25 -34.51 -12.79 -18.52
CA GLU A 25 -33.71 -11.60 -18.22
C GLU A 25 -33.63 -11.35 -16.70
N VAL A 26 -34.76 -11.41 -16.00
CA VAL A 26 -34.78 -11.27 -14.54
C VAL A 26 -33.99 -12.39 -13.88
N ILE A 27 -34.14 -13.65 -14.31
CA ILE A 27 -33.35 -14.76 -13.76
C ILE A 27 -31.86 -14.57 -14.05
N ASP A 28 -31.46 -14.27 -15.28
CA ASP A 28 -30.06 -14.11 -15.65
C ASP A 28 -29.39 -12.95 -14.88
N GLU A 29 -30.13 -11.87 -14.58
CA GLU A 29 -29.63 -10.74 -13.78
C GLU A 29 -29.63 -10.99 -12.27
N THR A 30 -30.68 -11.64 -11.75
CA THR A 30 -30.89 -11.77 -10.30
C THR A 30 -30.32 -13.07 -9.74
N TYR A 31 -30.29 -14.14 -10.52
CA TYR A 31 -29.83 -15.45 -10.09
C TYR A 31 -28.38 -15.45 -9.62
N PRO A 32 -27.41 -14.78 -10.28
CA PRO A 32 -26.04 -14.71 -9.78
C PRO A 32 -25.96 -14.05 -8.40
N LYS A 33 -26.68 -12.94 -8.20
CA LYS A 33 -26.74 -12.21 -6.92
C LYS A 33 -27.40 -13.04 -5.83
N LEU A 34 -28.52 -13.70 -6.15
CA LEU A 34 -29.20 -14.59 -5.23
C LEU A 34 -28.33 -15.80 -4.87
N HIS A 35 -27.65 -16.39 -5.86
CA HIS A 35 -26.73 -17.49 -5.64
C HIS A 35 -25.58 -17.05 -4.74
N GLU A 36 -25.01 -15.86 -4.93
CA GLU A 36 -23.96 -15.33 -4.08
C GLU A 36 -24.44 -15.10 -2.64
N LEU A 37 -25.67 -14.60 -2.47
CA LEU A 37 -26.26 -14.41 -1.14
C LEU A 37 -26.57 -15.74 -0.43
N LEU A 38 -27.05 -16.74 -1.17
CA LEU A 38 -27.48 -18.04 -0.65
C LEU A 38 -26.37 -19.10 -0.61
N ARG A 39 -25.20 -18.84 -1.21
CA ARG A 39 -24.07 -19.77 -1.13
C ARG A 39 -23.61 -19.88 0.33
N PRO A 40 -23.22 -21.09 0.79
CA PRO A 40 -22.66 -21.29 2.11
C PRO A 40 -21.51 -20.32 2.39
N LEU A 41 -21.44 -19.83 3.63
CA LEU A 41 -20.35 -18.94 4.05
C LEU A 41 -19.00 -19.64 3.94
N SER A 42 -18.11 -19.10 3.12
CA SER A 42 -16.72 -19.56 3.00
C SER A 42 -15.84 -18.91 4.07
N GLN A 43 -14.70 -19.55 4.35
CA GLN A 43 -13.64 -18.91 5.15
C GLN A 43 -13.11 -17.65 4.47
N GLU A 44 -13.09 -17.62 3.14
CA GLU A 44 -12.69 -16.45 2.37
C GLU A 44 -13.66 -15.27 2.58
N ASP A 45 -14.97 -15.52 2.66
CA ASP A 45 -15.96 -14.47 2.98
C ASP A 45 -15.69 -13.86 4.37
N ILE A 46 -15.29 -14.69 5.35
CA ILE A 46 -14.90 -14.23 6.70
C ILE A 46 -13.66 -13.37 6.63
N ASP A 47 -12.66 -13.79 5.87
CA ASP A 47 -11.40 -13.06 5.73
C ASP A 47 -11.63 -11.72 5.05
N THR A 48 -12.37 -11.69 3.94
CA THR A 48 -12.74 -10.46 3.24
C THR A 48 -13.47 -9.49 4.16
N ALA A 49 -14.40 -9.98 4.99
CA ALA A 49 -15.09 -9.13 5.96
C ALA A 49 -14.13 -8.61 7.04
N LEU A 50 -13.20 -9.43 7.52
CA LEU A 50 -12.20 -9.01 8.52
C LEU A 50 -11.21 -7.99 7.93
N CYS A 51 -10.80 -8.15 6.68
CA CYS A 51 -9.96 -7.19 5.96
C CYS A 51 -10.72 -5.89 5.72
N ALA A 52 -12.02 -5.94 5.38
CA ALA A 52 -12.84 -4.73 5.28
C ALA A 52 -13.01 -4.03 6.65
N TRP A 53 -12.98 -4.80 7.74
CA TRP A 53 -13.14 -4.34 9.12
C TRP A 53 -14.36 -3.40 9.26
N ASN A 54 -14.20 -2.21 9.86
CA ASN A 54 -15.22 -1.17 9.94
C ASN A 54 -15.01 -0.03 8.91
N GLY A 55 -14.10 -0.23 7.95
CA GLY A 55 -13.71 0.80 6.96
C GLY A 55 -12.83 1.93 7.52
N ASN A 56 -12.39 1.85 8.79
CA ASN A 56 -11.46 2.81 9.39
C ASN A 56 -10.04 2.22 9.47
N ILE A 57 -9.12 2.81 8.72
CA ILE A 57 -7.71 2.39 8.67
C ILE A 57 -6.98 2.62 10.00
N GLU A 58 -7.30 3.69 10.74
CA GLU A 58 -6.72 3.97 12.06
C GLU A 58 -7.10 2.89 13.08
N SER A 59 -8.36 2.41 12.99
CA SER A 59 -8.86 1.31 13.82
C SER A 59 -8.12 0.02 13.48
N LYS A 60 -7.87 -0.27 12.20
CA LYS A 60 -7.05 -1.43 11.78
C LYS A 60 -5.62 -1.34 12.32
N HIS A 61 -4.99 -0.17 12.27
CA HIS A 61 -3.66 0.04 12.87
C HIS A 61 -3.65 -0.18 14.38
N ALA A 62 -4.65 0.34 15.10
CA ALA A 62 -4.81 0.10 16.52
C ALA A 62 -4.93 -1.40 16.83
N VAL A 63 -5.73 -2.14 16.03
CA VAL A 63 -5.87 -3.59 16.14
C VAL A 63 -4.54 -4.30 15.92
N VAL A 64 -3.79 -3.98 14.86
CA VAL A 64 -2.51 -4.63 14.58
C VAL A 64 -1.50 -4.39 15.71
N ARG A 65 -1.39 -3.16 16.20
CA ARG A 65 -0.53 -2.84 17.34
C ARG A 65 -0.95 -3.59 18.60
N TYR A 66 -2.23 -3.54 18.95
CA TYR A 66 -2.73 -4.19 20.16
C TYR A 66 -2.54 -5.71 20.11
N MET A 67 -2.77 -6.33 18.94
CA MET A 67 -2.62 -7.77 18.73
C MET A 67 -1.17 -8.24 18.83
N LYS A 68 -0.16 -7.38 18.59
CA LYS A 68 1.25 -7.74 18.71
C LYS A 68 1.60 -8.33 20.07
N ASP A 69 1.05 -7.72 21.13
CA ASP A 69 1.32 -8.13 22.51
C ASP A 69 0.14 -8.91 23.15
N HIS A 70 -1.10 -8.67 22.69
CA HIS A 70 -2.31 -9.18 23.35
C HIS A 70 -3.07 -10.24 22.53
N ALA A 71 -2.50 -10.79 21.44
CA ALA A 71 -3.21 -11.73 20.55
C ALA A 71 -3.82 -12.97 21.25
N ARG A 72 -3.28 -13.40 22.39
CA ARG A 72 -3.72 -14.60 23.13
C ARG A 72 -4.48 -14.30 24.41
N GLU A 73 -4.65 -13.03 24.77
CA GLU A 73 -5.32 -12.67 26.00
C GLU A 73 -6.83 -12.84 25.89
N LYS A 74 -7.47 -13.06 27.04
CA LYS A 74 -8.90 -13.31 27.12
C LYS A 74 -9.72 -12.05 26.88
N ASP A 75 -9.20 -10.90 27.28
CA ASP A 75 -9.90 -9.61 27.23
C ASP A 75 -9.79 -8.93 25.85
N THR A 76 -8.86 -9.39 25.01
CA THR A 76 -8.67 -8.91 23.63
C THR A 76 -9.93 -9.02 22.80
N ALA A 77 -10.70 -10.09 22.95
CA ALA A 77 -11.99 -10.25 22.27
C ALA A 77 -12.97 -9.11 22.62
N ALA A 78 -13.01 -8.67 23.88
CA ALA A 78 -13.87 -7.59 24.31
C ALA A 78 -13.35 -6.22 23.84
N TRP A 79 -12.02 -6.04 23.86
CA TRP A 79 -11.38 -4.84 23.33
C TRP A 79 -11.64 -4.68 21.81
N LEU A 80 -11.49 -5.76 21.03
CA LEU A 80 -11.79 -5.77 19.59
C LEU A 80 -13.25 -5.41 19.29
N ALA A 81 -14.17 -5.91 20.11
CA ALA A 81 -15.59 -5.56 19.99
C ALA A 81 -15.84 -4.07 20.21
N GLN A 82 -15.16 -3.49 21.18
CA GLN A 82 -15.25 -2.07 21.48
C GLN A 82 -14.67 -1.24 20.33
N GLU A 83 -13.52 -1.63 19.80
CA GLU A 83 -12.81 -0.96 18.72
C GLU A 83 -13.57 -1.01 17.39
N TYR A 84 -14.25 -2.13 17.09
CA TYR A 84 -14.97 -2.32 15.83
C TYR A 84 -16.19 -1.40 15.68
N GLY A 85 -16.98 -1.23 16.73
CA GLY A 85 -18.26 -0.51 16.61
C GLY A 85 -18.92 -0.06 17.91
N GLY A 86 -18.21 -0.12 19.05
CA GLY A 86 -18.69 0.36 20.35
C GLY A 86 -19.89 -0.41 20.91
N SER A 87 -19.65 -1.18 21.99
CA SER A 87 -20.65 -1.95 22.77
C SER A 87 -21.30 -3.16 22.06
N ASN A 88 -20.99 -4.37 22.56
CA ASN A 88 -21.72 -5.65 22.43
C ASN A 88 -22.23 -6.08 21.05
N SER A 89 -21.83 -5.41 19.96
CA SER A 89 -22.13 -5.82 18.61
C SER A 89 -21.34 -7.09 18.28
N LEU A 90 -22.01 -8.08 17.71
CA LEU A 90 -21.34 -9.24 17.14
C LEU A 90 -20.77 -8.88 15.78
N PHE A 91 -19.67 -9.52 15.39
CA PHE A 91 -19.05 -9.26 14.09
C PHE A 91 -19.92 -9.84 12.97
N VAL A 92 -20.33 -9.01 12.01
CA VAL A 92 -21.20 -9.39 10.90
C VAL A 92 -20.35 -9.61 9.65
N VAL A 93 -20.40 -10.82 9.08
CA VAL A 93 -19.58 -11.17 7.91
C VAL A 93 -20.22 -10.74 6.58
N ARG A 94 -21.53 -10.91 6.44
CA ARG A 94 -22.28 -10.56 5.21
C ARG A 94 -23.47 -9.67 5.58
N ALA A 95 -23.26 -8.36 5.58
CA ALA A 95 -24.32 -7.39 5.84
C ALA A 95 -25.39 -7.44 4.72
N GLY A 96 -26.67 -7.58 5.08
CA GLY A 96 -27.77 -7.60 4.12
C GLY A 96 -28.07 -8.95 3.45
N SER A 97 -27.41 -10.04 3.87
CA SER A 97 -27.84 -11.40 3.52
C SER A 97 -28.95 -11.87 4.45
N PRO A 98 -29.94 -12.66 3.98
CA PRO A 98 -30.90 -13.32 4.88
C PRO A 98 -30.22 -14.23 5.92
N GLU A 99 -29.01 -14.72 5.64
CA GLU A 99 -28.13 -15.40 6.61
C GLU A 99 -27.05 -14.44 7.12
N GLU A 100 -27.45 -13.42 7.88
CA GLU A 100 -26.49 -12.60 8.63
C GLU A 100 -25.71 -13.50 9.60
N THR A 101 -24.53 -13.94 9.17
CA THR A 101 -23.71 -14.82 9.98
C THR A 101 -22.90 -13.97 10.95
N GLN A 102 -23.24 -14.12 12.22
CA GLN A 102 -22.57 -13.45 13.32
C GLN A 102 -21.43 -14.33 13.83
N LEU A 103 -20.23 -13.77 13.92
CA LEU A 103 -19.06 -14.46 14.47
C LEU A 103 -18.80 -14.03 15.91
N PRO A 104 -18.52 -14.98 16.82
CA PRO A 104 -18.13 -14.66 18.18
C PRO A 104 -16.73 -14.03 18.20
N TRP A 105 -16.55 -13.00 19.03
CA TRP A 105 -15.28 -12.26 19.14
C TRP A 105 -14.03 -13.11 19.41
N PRO A 106 -14.07 -14.18 20.23
CA PRO A 106 -12.92 -15.08 20.36
C PRO A 106 -12.49 -15.76 19.05
N LYS A 107 -13.42 -16.00 18.12
CA LYS A 107 -13.11 -16.55 16.79
C LYS A 107 -12.52 -15.47 15.89
N VAL A 108 -13.07 -14.25 15.95
CA VAL A 108 -12.55 -13.06 15.26
C VAL A 108 -11.11 -12.79 15.69
N GLN A 109 -10.84 -12.74 17.00
CA GLN A 109 -9.50 -12.58 17.56
C GLN A 109 -8.50 -13.58 16.98
N ARG A 110 -8.82 -14.88 17.00
CA ARG A 110 -7.94 -15.91 16.44
C ARG A 110 -7.70 -15.70 14.95
N ARG A 111 -8.73 -15.32 14.20
CA ARG A 111 -8.60 -15.15 12.75
C ARG A 111 -7.79 -13.90 12.39
N ILE A 112 -8.00 -12.79 13.09
CA ILE A 112 -7.18 -11.58 12.95
C ILE A 112 -5.71 -11.89 13.27
N ALA A 113 -5.42 -12.64 14.34
CA ALA A 113 -4.06 -13.04 14.67
C ALA A 113 -3.39 -13.79 13.50
N GLN A 114 -4.12 -14.69 12.85
CA GLN A 114 -3.64 -15.42 11.68
C GLN A 114 -3.43 -14.50 10.47
N LEU A 115 -4.39 -13.62 10.18
CA LEU A 115 -4.28 -12.68 9.05
C LEU A 115 -3.13 -11.70 9.22
N ILE A 116 -2.85 -11.24 10.46
CA ILE A 116 -1.68 -10.40 10.76
C ILE A 116 -0.40 -11.21 10.56
N GLN A 117 -0.37 -12.47 11.01
CA GLN A 117 0.80 -13.33 10.82
C GLN A 117 1.07 -13.67 9.33
N GLU A 118 0.01 -13.78 8.53
CA GLU A 118 0.07 -14.01 7.09
C GLU A 118 0.29 -12.71 6.28
N ASP A 119 0.33 -11.54 6.94
CA ASP A 119 0.38 -10.21 6.31
C ASP A 119 -0.79 -9.93 5.33
N ARG A 120 -1.95 -10.53 5.62
CA ARG A 120 -3.18 -10.47 4.79
C ARG A 120 -4.30 -9.67 5.43
N PHE A 121 -4.04 -8.99 6.53
CA PHE A 121 -5.07 -8.19 7.21
C PHE A 121 -5.37 -6.86 6.50
N TYR A 122 -4.39 -6.28 5.81
CA TYR A 122 -4.58 -5.13 4.92
C TYR A 122 -4.93 -5.58 3.50
N THR A 123 -5.77 -4.83 2.80
CA THR A 123 -6.00 -5.07 1.37
C THR A 123 -4.83 -4.56 0.55
N GLU A 124 -4.66 -5.05 -0.68
CA GLU A 124 -3.59 -4.59 -1.57
C GLU A 124 -3.68 -3.07 -1.79
N GLU A 125 -4.90 -2.53 -1.98
CA GLU A 125 -5.12 -1.09 -2.17
C GLU A 125 -4.78 -0.27 -0.92
N GLU A 126 -4.96 -0.84 0.27
CA GLU A 126 -4.56 -0.20 1.53
C GLU A 126 -3.05 -0.24 1.71
N GLN A 127 -2.40 -1.37 1.37
CA GLN A 127 -0.94 -1.52 1.47
C GLN A 127 -0.20 -0.57 0.52
N ASP A 128 -0.72 -0.40 -0.70
CA ASP A 128 -0.13 0.50 -1.70
C ASP A 128 -0.38 1.98 -1.40
N ARG A 129 -1.35 2.30 -0.53
CA ARG A 129 -1.59 3.66 -0.06
C ARG A 129 -0.69 3.98 1.13
N PHE A 130 -0.12 5.19 1.13
CA PHE A 130 0.59 5.74 2.29
C PHE A 130 -0.27 5.84 3.56
N ASP A 131 -1.58 5.58 3.47
CA ASP A 131 -2.50 5.51 4.61
C ASP A 131 -2.30 4.27 5.47
N ASN A 132 -1.56 3.24 5.02
CA ASN A 132 -1.11 2.12 5.86
C ASN A 132 0.10 2.48 6.76
N ILE A 133 0.63 3.69 6.63
CA ILE A 133 1.70 4.15 7.49
C ILE A 133 1.11 4.55 8.83
N ASP A 134 1.29 3.69 9.84
CA ASP A 134 0.93 4.02 11.22
C ASP A 134 1.93 5.05 11.81
N PRO A 135 1.51 6.31 12.05
CA PRO A 135 2.41 7.34 12.57
C PRO A 135 2.90 7.02 14.00
N ILE A 136 2.13 6.23 14.75
CA ILE A 136 2.51 5.81 16.10
C ILE A 136 3.59 4.74 16.03
N ALA A 137 3.47 3.79 15.09
CA ALA A 137 4.51 2.79 14.84
C ALA A 137 5.82 3.43 14.37
N ILE A 138 5.76 4.46 13.51
CA ILE A 138 6.96 5.24 13.14
C ILE A 138 7.56 5.88 14.38
N ARG A 139 6.75 6.54 15.22
CA ARG A 139 7.26 7.19 16.43
C ARG A 139 7.92 6.19 17.38
N GLU A 140 7.30 5.04 17.65
CA GLU A 140 7.91 3.98 18.48
C GLU A 140 9.23 3.47 17.87
N ALA A 141 9.27 3.20 16.57
CA ALA A 141 10.49 2.75 15.90
C ALA A 141 11.62 3.80 15.92
N LEU A 142 11.26 5.09 15.86
CA LEU A 142 12.21 6.19 16.01
C LEU A 142 12.70 6.30 17.46
N GLU A 143 11.82 6.18 18.45
CA GLU A 143 12.17 6.20 19.87
C GLU A 143 13.09 5.03 20.25
N GLU A 144 12.85 3.82 19.72
CA GLU A 144 13.72 2.66 19.88
C GLU A 144 15.15 2.93 19.35
N ARG A 145 15.26 3.74 18.30
CA ARG A 145 16.54 4.17 17.69
C ARG A 145 17.12 5.43 18.33
N GLY A 146 16.55 5.90 19.44
CA GLY A 146 17.05 7.07 20.16
C GLY A 146 16.61 8.42 19.58
N ILE A 147 15.63 8.46 18.68
CA ILE A 147 15.05 9.70 18.12
C ILE A 147 13.70 9.96 18.76
N VAL A 148 13.60 11.01 19.58
CA VAL A 148 12.38 11.39 20.31
C VAL A 148 11.98 12.80 19.87
N ASN A 149 10.72 13.01 19.46
CA ASN A 149 10.20 14.31 19.03
C ASN A 149 11.07 15.01 17.95
N GLY A 150 11.68 14.24 17.05
CA GLY A 150 12.56 14.77 16.01
C GLY A 150 13.96 15.19 16.48
N GLN A 151 14.34 14.87 17.71
CA GLN A 151 15.68 15.10 18.25
C GLN A 151 16.37 13.77 18.59
N VAL A 152 17.67 13.71 18.37
CA VAL A 152 18.49 12.57 18.81
C VAL A 152 18.67 12.68 20.32
N ALA A 153 17.92 11.87 21.06
CA ALA A 153 18.01 11.76 22.51
C ALA A 153 19.10 10.79 22.95
N ASP A 154 19.42 9.78 22.12
CA ASP A 154 20.43 8.76 22.40
C ASP A 154 21.24 8.46 21.13
N SER A 155 22.45 9.02 21.06
CA SER A 155 23.35 8.85 19.90
C SER A 155 23.82 7.42 19.75
N GLU A 156 24.10 6.72 20.86
CA GLU A 156 24.62 5.35 20.79
C GLU A 156 23.59 4.40 20.17
N LYS A 157 22.30 4.56 20.50
CA LYS A 157 21.24 3.77 19.87
C LYS A 157 21.06 4.08 18.39
N LEU A 158 21.21 5.35 18.00
CA LEU A 158 21.12 5.75 16.60
C LEU A 158 22.29 5.18 15.79
N ASP A 159 23.50 5.28 16.32
CA ASP A 159 24.73 4.81 15.67
C ASP A 159 24.76 3.29 15.49
N ASN A 160 24.06 2.55 16.37
CA ASN A 160 23.89 1.10 16.23
C ASN A 160 22.83 0.71 15.18
N ALA A 161 22.07 1.65 14.61
CA ALA A 161 21.10 1.32 13.58
C ALA A 161 21.80 0.87 12.29
N PRO A 162 21.36 -0.21 11.62
CA PRO A 162 22.07 -0.80 10.48
C PRO A 162 22.21 0.18 9.30
N PHE A 163 21.21 1.03 9.08
CA PHE A 163 21.28 2.09 8.08
C PHE A 163 22.36 3.12 8.43
N ILE A 164 22.48 3.52 9.70
CA ILE A 164 23.49 4.50 10.13
C ILE A 164 24.89 3.89 10.03
N GLN A 165 25.08 2.63 10.44
CA GLN A 165 26.35 1.92 10.25
C GLN A 165 26.74 1.82 8.78
N GLN A 166 25.79 1.52 7.89
CA GLN A 166 26.04 1.47 6.45
C GLN A 166 26.45 2.85 5.92
N VAL A 167 25.71 3.91 6.26
CA VAL A 167 26.02 5.29 5.85
C VAL A 167 27.40 5.73 6.35
N MET A 168 27.74 5.43 7.60
CA MET A 168 29.06 5.74 8.16
C MET A 168 30.17 4.95 7.44
N SER A 169 29.94 3.67 7.15
CA SER A 169 30.89 2.84 6.40
C SER A 169 31.09 3.36 4.97
N ASP A 170 30.00 3.71 4.28
CA ASP A 170 30.03 4.24 2.92
C ASP A 170 30.78 5.60 2.91
N ALA A 171 30.49 6.48 3.86
CA ALA A 171 31.18 7.76 4.00
C ALA A 171 32.69 7.60 4.28
N GLU A 172 33.10 6.62 5.11
CA GLU A 172 34.51 6.30 5.34
C GLU A 172 35.18 5.77 4.07
N THR A 173 34.50 4.93 3.28
CA THR A 173 35.04 4.46 2.00
C THR A 173 35.22 5.59 0.99
N GLU A 174 34.29 6.54 0.93
CA GLU A 174 34.42 7.70 0.04
C GLU A 174 35.51 8.67 0.50
N GLN A 175 35.69 8.84 1.82
CA GLN A 175 36.73 9.71 2.37
C GLN A 175 38.15 9.16 2.16
N THR A 176 38.31 7.83 2.10
CA THR A 176 39.57 7.20 1.67
C THR A 176 39.78 7.19 0.15
N SER A 177 38.72 7.48 -0.62
CA SER A 177 38.80 7.75 -2.05
C SER A 177 38.97 9.24 -2.36
N GLU A 178 39.75 9.97 -1.55
CA GLU A 178 40.44 11.15 -2.08
C GLU A 178 41.26 10.67 -3.28
N VAL A 179 40.73 10.97 -4.47
CA VAL A 179 41.44 10.85 -5.74
C VAL A 179 42.79 11.51 -5.53
N SER A 180 43.83 10.69 -5.41
CA SER A 180 45.21 11.13 -5.38
C SER A 180 45.54 11.64 -6.78
N ILE A 181 45.05 12.83 -7.12
CA ILE A 181 45.54 13.58 -8.28
C ILE A 181 46.99 13.89 -7.92
N SER A 182 47.91 13.11 -8.48
CA SER A 182 49.34 13.36 -8.32
C SER A 182 49.67 14.78 -8.77
N ASP A 183 50.65 15.43 -8.14
CA ASP A 183 51.12 16.78 -8.52
C ASP A 183 51.43 16.87 -10.04
N GLU A 184 51.81 15.74 -10.66
CA GLU A 184 52.06 15.57 -12.09
C GLU A 184 50.82 15.85 -12.98
N GLU A 185 49.62 15.49 -12.52
CA GLU A 185 48.35 15.70 -13.24
C GLU A 185 47.83 17.14 -13.05
N TYR A 186 48.07 17.75 -11.88
CA TYR A 186 47.81 19.17 -11.64
C TYR A 186 48.74 20.08 -12.47
N ASP A 187 50.02 19.73 -12.61
CA ASP A 187 50.98 20.47 -13.44
C ASP A 187 50.74 20.30 -14.94
N ALA A 188 50.15 19.19 -15.38
CA ALA A 188 49.75 18.98 -16.77
C ALA A 188 48.64 19.95 -17.24
N VAL A 189 47.72 20.31 -16.35
CA VAL A 189 46.63 21.27 -16.61
C VAL A 189 47.14 22.73 -16.60
N ARG A 190 48.26 23.00 -15.89
CA ARG A 190 48.87 24.34 -15.78
C ARG A 190 49.90 24.68 -16.85
N ARG A 191 50.05 23.85 -17.89
CA ARG A 191 50.95 24.17 -19.01
C ARG A 191 50.46 25.45 -19.72
N PRO A 192 51.34 26.46 -19.93
CA PRO A 192 50.96 27.65 -20.68
C PRO A 192 50.58 27.24 -22.11
N ILE A 193 49.46 27.78 -22.60
CA ILE A 193 49.00 27.60 -23.99
C ILE A 193 50.19 27.87 -24.91
N PRO A 194 50.64 26.90 -25.74
CA PRO A 194 51.76 27.13 -26.63
C PRO A 194 51.40 28.28 -27.56
N GLN A 195 52.12 29.39 -27.45
CA GLN A 195 51.99 30.48 -28.40
C GLN A 195 52.43 29.91 -29.76
N ARG A 196 51.48 29.77 -30.69
CA ARG A 196 51.75 29.39 -32.07
C ARG A 196 52.56 30.51 -32.75
N THR A 197 53.87 30.49 -32.57
CA THR A 197 54.80 31.31 -33.36
C THR A 197 55.16 30.58 -34.64
N SER A 198 54.31 30.70 -35.66
CA SER A 198 54.67 30.74 -37.08
C SER A 198 53.40 30.58 -37.93
N TYR A 199 52.83 31.71 -38.34
CA TYR A 199 51.84 31.72 -39.42
C TYR A 199 52.62 31.56 -40.74
N ASP A 200 52.48 30.41 -41.41
CA ASP A 200 52.96 30.23 -42.78
C ASP A 200 51.86 30.73 -43.73
N PRO A 201 52.04 31.90 -44.39
CA PRO A 201 51.01 32.51 -45.23
C PRO A 201 50.74 31.75 -46.54
N ALA A 202 51.50 30.70 -46.85
CA ALA A 202 51.30 29.90 -48.07
C ALA A 202 50.44 28.64 -47.86
N ALA A 203 50.08 28.30 -46.62
CA ALA A 203 49.18 27.20 -46.33
C ALA A 203 47.71 27.66 -46.51
N PRO A 204 46.93 27.07 -47.44
CA PRO A 204 45.50 27.37 -47.53
C PRO A 204 44.82 26.97 -46.22
N VAL A 205 44.10 27.92 -45.62
CA VAL A 205 43.44 27.80 -44.30
C VAL A 205 42.30 26.76 -44.30
N TYR A 206 41.88 26.29 -45.48
CA TYR A 206 40.82 25.30 -45.65
C TYR A 206 41.26 24.20 -46.61
N ALA A 207 41.08 22.95 -46.21
CA ALA A 207 41.17 21.83 -47.12
C ALA A 207 39.93 21.84 -48.04
N VAL A 208 40.14 21.56 -49.33
CA VAL A 208 39.03 21.40 -50.30
C VAL A 208 38.19 20.20 -49.84
N GLY A 209 37.05 20.48 -49.19
CA GLY A 209 36.17 19.46 -48.60
C GLY A 209 35.36 19.96 -47.39
N ASP A 210 35.78 21.05 -46.74
CA ASP A 210 35.02 21.63 -45.63
C ASP A 210 33.75 22.33 -46.14
N THR A 211 32.62 21.67 -46.01
CA THR A 211 31.29 22.24 -46.25
C THR A 211 30.85 23.00 -45.00
N VAL A 212 30.90 24.33 -45.08
CA VAL A 212 30.28 25.22 -44.09
C VAL A 212 28.79 25.31 -44.44
N TYR A 213 27.94 24.74 -43.60
CA TYR A 213 26.50 25.04 -43.65
C TYR A 213 26.28 26.45 -43.08
N ILE A 214 25.84 27.36 -43.94
CA ILE A 214 25.24 28.65 -43.56
C ILE A 214 23.73 28.52 -43.47
#